data_AF-A0A3A9W2Y6-F1
#
_entry.id   AF-A0A3A9W2Y6-F1
#
_cell.length_a   1.000
_cell.length_b   1.000
_cell.length_c   1.000
_cell.angle_alpha   90.00
_cell.angle_beta   90.00
_cell.angle_gamma   90.00
#
_symmetry.space_group_name_H-M   'P 1'
#
loop_
_entity.id
_entity.type
_entity.pdbx_description
1 polymer ?
#
loop_
_entity_poly.entity_id
_entity_poly.type
_entity_poly.pdbx_seq_one_letter_code
_entity_poly.pdbx_strand_id
1 'polypeptide(L)' 'MKKLMQLKGAEILNKEAQKSINGGFGIVGMYCYSGDECSILNSIPGFEHEEFYCYGNYCHVA' A
#
# COMPACT_ATOMS: atom_id res chain seq x y z
N MET A 1 9.58 -1.24 -24.34
CA MET A 1 8.63 -1.58 -23.25
C MET A 1 8.32 -3.07 -23.34
N LYS A 2 8.74 -3.88 -22.35
CA LYS A 2 8.40 -5.32 -22.32
C LYS A 2 6.90 -5.43 -22.11
N LYS A 3 6.18 -6.04 -23.06
CA LYS A 3 4.75 -6.38 -22.92
C LYS A 3 4.61 -7.27 -21.70
N LEU A 4 3.91 -6.80 -20.66
CA LEU A 4 3.39 -7.65 -19.60
C LEU A 4 2.55 -8.72 -20.30
N MET A 5 3.03 -9.97 -20.27
CA MET A 5 2.23 -11.11 -20.69
C MET A 5 0.95 -11.06 -19.87
N GLN A 6 -0.21 -10.95 -20.54
CA GLN A 6 -1.50 -11.03 -19.87
C GLN A 6 -1.59 -12.43 -19.25
N LEU A 7 -1.28 -12.51 -17.96
CA LEU A 7 -1.50 -13.70 -17.15
C LEU A 7 -3.00 -14.00 -17.23
N LYS A 8 -3.39 -15.12 -17.86
CA LYS A 8 -4.79 -15.55 -17.92
C LYS A 8 -5.34 -15.62 -16.50
N GLY A 9 -6.32 -14.77 -16.18
CA GLY A 9 -6.95 -14.66 -14.86
C GLY A 9 -6.46 -13.51 -13.99
N ALA A 10 -5.50 -12.68 -14.45
CA ALA A 10 -5.13 -11.46 -13.75
C ALA A 10 -6.20 -10.38 -13.96
N GLU A 11 -6.90 -10.01 -12.89
CA GLU A 11 -7.80 -8.87 -12.88
C GLU A 11 -7.00 -7.58 -12.64
N ILE A 12 -7.25 -6.55 -13.46
CA ILE A 12 -6.72 -5.21 -13.20
C ILE A 12 -7.61 -4.59 -12.13
N LEU A 13 -7.12 -4.60 -10.89
CA LEU A 13 -7.83 -4.00 -9.77
C LEU A 13 -7.76 -2.48 -9.85
N ASN A 14 -8.89 -1.81 -9.58
CA ASN A 14 -8.91 -0.37 -9.37
C ASN A 14 -8.24 -0.01 -8.02
N LYS A 15 -7.96 1.28 -7.79
CA LYS A 15 -7.26 1.74 -6.58
C LYS A 15 -7.96 1.32 -5.29
N GLU A 16 -9.29 1.37 -5.24
CA GLU A 16 -10.06 0.99 -4.04
C GLU A 16 -9.93 -0.50 -3.73
N ALA A 17 -9.99 -1.36 -4.76
CA ALA A 17 -9.81 -2.79 -4.61
C ALA A 17 -8.38 -3.15 -4.19
N GLN A 18 -7.37 -2.43 -4.72
CA GLN A 18 -5.98 -2.60 -4.29
C GLN A 18 -5.79 -2.23 -2.82
N LYS A 19 -6.35 -1.09 -2.37
CA LYS A 19 -6.30 -0.68 -0.97
C LYS A 19 -6.94 -1.72 -0.05
N SER A 20 -8.12 -2.25 -0.43
CA SER A 20 -8.82 -3.27 0.35
C SER A 20 -7.98 -4.54 0.54
N ILE A 21 -7.28 -5.00 -0.50
CA ILE A 21 -6.39 -6.18 -0.43
C ILE A 21 -5.09 -5.88 0.33
N ASN A 22 -4.51 -4.70 0.10
CA ASN A 22 -3.25 -4.29 0.71
C ASN A 22 -3.40 -3.80 2.17
N GLY A 23 -4.61 -3.92 2.75
CA GLY A 23 -4.92 -3.45 4.09
C GLY A 23 -5.38 -1.99 4.10
N GLY A 24 -6.65 -1.76 3.76
CA GLY A 24 -7.29 -0.45 3.82
C GLY A 24 -7.78 -0.14 5.24
N PHE A 25 -7.48 1.06 5.72
CA PHE A 25 -7.80 1.64 7.05
C PHE A 25 -7.42 0.76 8.26
N GLY A 26 -6.25 1.06 8.84
CA GLY A 26 -5.75 0.44 10.07
C GLY A 26 -4.58 -0.51 9.81
N ILE A 27 -3.49 -0.31 10.56
CA ILE A 27 -2.23 -1.08 10.63
C ILE A 27 -1.86 -1.80 9.31
N VAL A 28 -0.91 -1.22 8.57
CA VAL A 28 -0.32 -1.82 7.35
C VAL A 28 0.62 -3.01 7.70
N GLY A 29 0.65 -3.44 8.96
CA GLY A 29 1.49 -4.53 9.47
C GLY A 29 2.99 -4.22 9.52
N MET A 30 3.42 -3.11 8.92
CA MET A 30 4.78 -2.63 8.98
C MET A 30 5.04 -1.98 10.33
N TYR A 31 6.04 -2.50 11.05
CA TYR A 31 6.55 -1.87 12.27
C TYR A 31 7.30 -0.58 11.92
N CYS A 32 7.16 0.45 12.74
CA CYS A 32 7.86 1.72 12.58
C CYS A 32 8.35 2.28 13.93
N TYR A 33 9.45 3.01 13.89
CA TYR A 33 9.95 3.85 14.99
C TYR A 33 9.66 5.33 14.75
N SER A 34 9.50 5.75 13.48
CA SER A 34 9.23 7.12 13.07
C SER A 34 8.27 7.17 11.87
N GLY A 35 7.59 8.31 11.66
CA GLY A 35 6.64 8.48 10.56
C GLY A 35 7.28 8.34 9.17
N ASP A 36 8.53 8.79 9.03
CA ASP A 36 9.25 8.78 7.75
C ASP A 36 9.46 7.36 7.20
N GLU A 37 9.57 6.36 8.07
CA GLU A 37 9.71 4.95 7.66
C GLU A 37 8.47 4.46 6.89
N CYS A 38 7.29 4.97 7.23
CA CYS A 38 6.05 4.56 6.58
C CYS A 38 5.90 5.12 5.16
N SER A 39 6.72 6.10 4.77
CA SER A 39 6.73 6.63 3.40
C SER A 39 7.09 5.58 2.34
N ILE A 40 7.76 4.48 2.73
CA ILE A 40 8.05 3.36 1.83
C ILE A 40 6.78 2.71 1.27
N LEU A 41 5.65 2.81 2.00
CA LEU A 41 4.37 2.26 1.59
C LEU A 41 3.80 2.99 0.36
N ASN A 42 4.24 4.22 0.09
CA ASN A 42 3.92 4.93 -1.17
C ASN A 42 4.51 4.25 -2.42
N SER A 43 5.44 3.30 -2.26
CA SER A 43 5.94 2.49 -3.37
C SER A 43 5.02 1.31 -3.74
N ILE A 44 4.02 1.01 -2.90
CA ILE A 44 3.07 -0.06 -3.13
C ILE A 44 1.97 0.45 -4.07
N PRO A 45 1.66 -0.29 -5.16
CA PRO A 45 0.54 0.05 -6.03
C PRO A 45 -0.78 0.18 -5.26
N GLY A 46 -1.45 1.31 -5.42
CA GLY A 46 -2.68 1.65 -4.70
C GLY A 46 -2.49 2.56 -3.47
N PHE A 47 -1.24 2.82 -3.08
CA PHE A 47 -0.88 3.66 -1.94
C PHE A 47 -0.03 4.89 -2.29
N GLU A 48 0.18 5.18 -3.59
CA GLU A 48 1.18 6.15 -4.07
C GLU A 48 0.91 7.61 -3.66
N HIS A 49 -0.28 7.91 -3.17
CA HIS A 49 -0.72 9.25 -2.76
C HIS A 49 -1.36 9.26 -1.37
N GLU A 50 -1.17 8.20 -0.59
CA GLU A 50 -1.68 8.16 0.76
C GLU A 50 -0.72 8.84 1.73
N GLU A 51 -1.28 9.42 2.79
CA GLU A 51 -0.49 9.92 3.90
C GLU A 51 -0.36 8.80 4.93
N PHE A 52 0.88 8.45 5.26
CA PHE A 52 1.17 7.42 6.25
C PHE A 52 1.77 8.03 7.50
N TYR A 53 1.41 7.47 8.65
CA TYR A 53 1.95 7.90 9.93
C TYR A 53 2.26 6.70 10.83
N CYS A 54 3.18 6.90 11.76
CA CYS A 54 3.55 5.89 12.74
C CYS A 54 2.71 6.08 14.01
N TYR A 55 1.97 5.05 14.42
CA TYR A 55 1.20 5.05 15.66
C TYR A 55 1.25 3.66 16.31
N GLY A 56 1.50 3.60 17.63
CA GLY A 56 1.62 2.32 18.33
C GLY A 56 2.76 1.42 17.85
N ASN A 57 3.81 1.99 17.24
CA ASN A 57 4.90 1.31 16.53
C ASN A 57 4.48 0.57 15.25
N TYR A 58 3.37 0.95 14.63
CA TYR A 58 2.94 0.44 13.34
C TYR A 58 2.61 1.58 12.38
N CYS A 59 2.80 1.34 11.09
CA CYS A 59 2.38 2.27 10.05
C CYS A 59 0.87 2.20 9.87
N HIS A 60 0.24 3.36 9.81
CA HIS A 60 -1.18 3.56 9.55
C HIS A 60 -1.33 4.44 8.30
N VAL A 61 -2.41 4.22 7.57
CA VAL A 61 -2.89 5.13 6.51
C VAL A 61 -3.83 6.14 7.16
N ALA A 62 -3.69 7.43 6.82
CA ALA A 62 -4.57 8.51 7.26
C ALA A 62 -5.89 8.54 6.49
#